data_AF-A0A1I2AEK4-F1
#
_entry.id   AF-A0A1I2AEK4-F1
#
_cell.length_a   1.000
_cell.length_b   1.000
_cell.length_c   1.000
_cell.angle_alpha   90.00
_cell.angle_beta   90.00
_cell.angle_gamma   90.00
#
_symmetry.space_group_name_H-M   'P 1'
#
loop_
_entity.id
_entity.type
_entity.pdbx_description
1 polymer ?
#
loop_
_entity_poly.entity_id
_entity_poly.type
_entity_poly.pdbx_seq_one_letter_code
_entity_poly.pdbx_strand_id
1 'polypeptide(L)'
;MSENIKTIRRLYTATRKMMLHFEASAEKGIFEEQNTTQAIININEMIALLPSKYPTTSPKYPDNTFIAINQDDGEDEPKEQQQGFPAGTMLLFKYNAQTILEDWKFLIWSRIIFFFKAAHEKYIPLVLAQADICLAFFAEQYFLREWEKGMIVFYCNQIGWAALEYEKDPHKLGIALDKMKRGVDYADWQDRKYIKETWVRLLLKAGRKDEAYEVVSEVLQKNQDDPDFADLKADVQYVDWVKNKALKEKNAKQEKKKAYKSFLRFVAEEQAKVTGQFENPEHPLVIKHAAVLNLIKQRMVSVKLHLQYSGSGWETANEETDDDTFVLHKLSLKELEQFEKINKLPLPEELKVYLMEIGEGGEGYFCYGGVNLPAKAKIKKVKKPFPVTPDKIHPIKHYWKINAWIDPSDKDEWVEEKVFKKKDDLEALFGLPGEADTKDGCLYLGPSFGQDELYLIMNGAFEGEVWVDTLSSGPEVGGCLGAASQERLTFLPFIAESLLANQQGYVDASDKGAWI
;
A
#
# COMPACT_ATOMS: atom_id res chain seq x y z
N MET A 1 -33.44 -28.57 26.45
CA MET A 1 -32.01 -28.73 26.11
C MET A 1 -31.75 -30.20 25.79
N SER A 2 -31.04 -30.51 24.70
CA SER A 2 -30.71 -31.89 24.31
C SER A 2 -29.77 -32.54 25.35
N GLU A 3 -29.94 -33.83 25.63
CA GLU A 3 -29.06 -34.58 26.54
C GLU A 3 -27.60 -34.54 26.06
N ASN A 4 -27.36 -34.53 24.74
CA ASN A 4 -26.03 -34.40 24.16
C ASN A 4 -25.31 -33.11 24.62
N ILE A 5 -26.03 -31.99 24.75
CA ILE A 5 -25.43 -30.71 25.16
C ILE A 5 -25.00 -30.78 26.63
N LYS A 6 -25.79 -31.43 27.49
CA LYS A 6 -25.41 -31.66 28.90
C LYS A 6 -24.17 -32.54 28.97
N THR A 7 -24.13 -33.62 28.20
CA THR A 7 -22.96 -34.51 28.13
C THR A 7 -21.71 -33.75 27.67
N ILE A 8 -21.81 -32.90 26.65
CA ILE A 8 -20.68 -32.05 26.21
C ILE A 8 -20.17 -31.18 27.37
N ARG A 9 -21.04 -30.50 28.13
CA ARG A 9 -20.61 -29.64 29.26
C ARG A 9 -19.89 -30.43 30.36
N ARG A 10 -20.43 -31.60 30.71
CA ARG A 10 -19.83 -32.52 31.70
C ARG A 10 -18.44 -32.97 31.25
N LEU A 11 -18.34 -33.46 30.02
CA LEU A 11 -17.07 -33.93 29.45
C LEU A 11 -16.06 -32.80 29.33
N TYR A 12 -16.47 -31.61 28.89
CA TYR A 12 -15.60 -30.45 28.79
C TYR A 12 -14.98 -30.10 30.15
N THR A 13 -15.82 -30.00 31.18
CA THR A 13 -15.39 -29.68 32.54
C THR A 13 -14.46 -30.76 33.11
N ALA A 14 -14.79 -32.04 32.90
CA ALA A 14 -13.96 -33.15 33.32
C ALA A 14 -12.59 -33.14 32.63
N THR A 15 -12.56 -32.94 31.31
CA THR A 15 -11.32 -32.84 30.52
C THR A 15 -10.46 -31.67 30.96
N ARG A 16 -11.05 -30.48 31.18
CA ARG A 16 -10.30 -29.32 31.66
C ARG A 16 -9.64 -29.61 33.01
N LYS A 17 -10.36 -30.24 33.95
CA LYS A 17 -9.79 -30.63 35.26
C LYS A 17 -8.63 -31.63 35.09
N MET A 18 -8.76 -32.60 34.20
CA MET A 18 -7.68 -33.55 33.88
C MET A 18 -6.46 -32.85 33.26
N MET A 19 -6.67 -31.88 32.36
CA MET A 19 -5.60 -31.10 31.76
C MET A 19 -4.87 -30.24 32.80
N LEU A 20 -5.59 -29.49 33.64
CA LEU A 20 -4.98 -28.68 34.69
C LEU A 20 -4.17 -29.53 35.68
N HIS A 21 -4.69 -30.71 36.05
CA HIS A 21 -3.97 -31.66 36.89
C HIS A 21 -2.71 -32.21 36.20
N PHE A 22 -2.83 -32.59 34.93
CA PHE A 22 -1.69 -33.04 34.13
C PHE A 22 -0.59 -31.97 34.06
N GLU A 23 -0.94 -30.71 33.83
CA GLU A 23 0.02 -29.61 33.78
C GLU A 23 0.78 -29.47 35.11
N ALA A 24 0.05 -29.46 36.23
CA ALA A 24 0.64 -29.37 37.56
C ALA A 24 1.52 -30.58 37.93
N SER A 25 1.19 -31.78 37.44
CA SER A 25 2.00 -32.99 37.63
C SER A 25 3.22 -33.02 36.70
N ALA A 26 3.08 -32.55 35.46
CA ALA A 26 4.15 -32.53 34.47
C ALA A 26 5.29 -31.56 34.84
N GLU A 27 4.96 -30.42 35.43
CA GLU A 27 5.95 -29.49 36.01
C GLU A 27 6.79 -30.14 37.12
N LYS A 28 6.27 -31.19 37.77
CA LYS A 28 6.96 -31.97 38.79
C LYS A 28 7.65 -33.22 38.22
N GLY A 29 7.63 -33.40 36.90
CA GLY A 29 8.19 -34.56 36.22
C GLY A 29 7.38 -35.84 36.39
N ILE A 30 6.10 -35.76 36.77
CA ILE A 30 5.22 -36.92 36.97
C ILE A 30 4.33 -37.09 35.73
N PHE A 31 4.49 -38.20 35.01
CA PHE A 31 3.65 -38.51 33.85
C PHE A 31 2.47 -39.42 34.21
N GLU A 32 1.26 -38.87 34.19
CA GLU A 32 0.02 -39.60 34.45
C GLU A 32 -0.72 -39.95 33.15
N GLU A 33 -0.23 -40.98 32.48
CA GLU A 33 -0.71 -41.39 31.15
C GLU A 33 -2.22 -41.67 31.11
N GLN A 34 -2.79 -42.27 32.17
CA GLN A 34 -4.22 -42.58 32.25
C GLN A 34 -5.09 -41.34 32.15
N ASN A 35 -4.72 -40.25 32.83
CA ASN A 35 -5.45 -38.99 32.81
C ASN A 35 -5.41 -38.34 31.42
N THR A 36 -4.25 -38.36 30.76
CA THR A 36 -4.13 -37.84 29.39
C THR A 36 -4.93 -38.68 28.38
N THR A 37 -4.95 -40.00 28.55
CA THR A 37 -5.71 -40.92 27.69
C THR A 37 -7.21 -40.69 27.86
N GLN A 38 -7.69 -40.56 29.11
CA GLN A 38 -9.10 -40.29 29.38
C GLN A 38 -9.54 -38.91 28.85
N ALA A 39 -8.68 -37.89 28.95
CA ALA A 39 -8.93 -36.58 28.36
C ALA A 39 -9.15 -36.67 26.84
N ILE A 40 -8.31 -37.42 26.12
CA ILE A 40 -8.48 -37.65 24.67
C ILE A 40 -9.79 -38.39 24.36
N ILE A 41 -10.15 -39.42 25.15
CA ILE A 41 -11.42 -40.14 25.00
C ILE A 41 -12.61 -39.18 25.14
N ASN A 42 -12.61 -38.37 26.19
CA ASN A 42 -13.66 -37.37 26.42
C ASN A 42 -13.76 -36.36 25.25
N ILE A 43 -12.63 -35.92 24.68
CA ILE A 43 -12.61 -35.00 23.54
C ILE A 43 -13.21 -35.65 22.30
N ASN A 44 -12.84 -36.90 21.99
CA ASN A 44 -13.43 -37.63 20.87
C ASN A 44 -14.95 -37.79 21.03
N GLU A 45 -15.42 -38.06 22.25
CA GLU A 45 -16.85 -38.15 22.55
C GLU A 45 -17.54 -36.79 22.38
N MET A 46 -16.94 -35.69 22.87
CA MET A 46 -17.49 -34.35 22.64
C MET A 46 -17.61 -34.01 21.15
N ILE A 47 -16.61 -34.36 20.33
CA ILE A 47 -16.64 -34.13 18.88
C ILE A 47 -17.78 -34.92 18.23
N ALA A 48 -17.95 -36.20 18.61
CA ALA A 48 -19.03 -37.05 18.11
C ALA A 48 -20.43 -36.54 18.52
N LEU A 49 -20.53 -35.84 19.66
CA LEU A 49 -21.78 -35.30 20.18
C LEU A 49 -22.11 -33.88 19.69
N LEU A 50 -21.20 -33.21 18.96
CA LEU A 50 -21.42 -31.83 18.49
C LEU A 50 -22.76 -31.70 17.75
N PRO A 51 -23.64 -30.78 18.17
CA PRO A 51 -25.00 -30.74 17.65
C PRO A 51 -25.07 -30.10 16.26
N SER A 52 -26.01 -30.56 15.43
CA SER A 52 -26.32 -29.91 14.14
C SER A 52 -26.96 -28.53 14.31
N LYS A 53 -27.63 -28.30 15.44
CA LYS A 53 -28.21 -27.02 15.86
C LYS A 53 -27.73 -26.64 17.26
N TYR A 54 -27.06 -25.51 17.37
CA TYR A 54 -26.54 -25.00 18.63
C TYR A 54 -27.65 -24.27 19.42
N PRO A 55 -27.68 -24.43 20.75
CA PRO A 55 -28.84 -24.06 21.58
C PRO A 55 -28.96 -22.56 21.86
N THR A 56 -27.86 -21.81 21.76
CA THR A 56 -27.78 -20.42 22.21
C THR A 56 -27.36 -19.51 21.06
N THR A 57 -28.07 -18.40 20.90
CA THR A 57 -27.69 -17.27 20.05
C THR A 57 -27.28 -16.09 20.94
N SER A 58 -26.26 -15.34 20.55
CA SER A 58 -25.94 -14.11 21.28
C SER A 58 -26.99 -13.05 20.96
N PRO A 59 -27.59 -12.37 21.96
CA PRO A 59 -28.47 -11.23 21.72
C PRO A 59 -27.74 -10.07 21.04
N LYS A 60 -26.42 -9.94 21.24
CA LYS A 60 -25.58 -8.90 20.61
C LYS A 60 -25.17 -9.27 19.18
N TYR A 61 -25.01 -10.55 18.90
CA TYR A 61 -24.62 -11.08 17.60
C TYR A 61 -25.52 -12.26 17.22
N PRO A 62 -26.73 -12.01 16.67
CA PRO A 62 -27.75 -13.04 16.45
C PRO A 62 -27.31 -14.20 15.56
N ASP A 63 -26.35 -13.95 14.66
CA ASP A 63 -25.80 -14.96 13.75
C ASP A 63 -24.79 -15.92 14.43
N ASN A 64 -24.31 -15.56 15.62
CA ASN A 64 -23.39 -16.40 16.39
C ASN A 64 -24.15 -17.39 17.26
N THR A 65 -24.04 -18.67 16.90
CA THR A 65 -24.58 -19.78 17.69
C THR A 65 -23.48 -20.54 18.43
N PHE A 66 -23.70 -20.90 19.69
CA PHE A 66 -22.68 -21.50 20.56
C PHE A 66 -23.27 -22.38 21.70
N ILE A 67 -22.39 -23.14 22.36
CA ILE A 67 -22.66 -23.82 23.64
C ILE A 67 -21.90 -23.05 24.71
N ALA A 68 -22.61 -22.49 25.69
CA ALA A 68 -22.01 -21.89 26.88
C ALA A 68 -21.74 -22.98 27.93
N ILE A 69 -20.54 -22.98 28.51
CA ILE A 69 -20.06 -24.00 29.45
C ILE A 69 -19.44 -23.30 30.67
N ASN A 70 -19.92 -23.61 31.87
CA ASN A 70 -19.21 -23.23 33.09
C ASN A 70 -18.01 -24.16 33.26
N GLN A 71 -16.80 -23.60 33.35
CA GLN A 71 -15.55 -24.35 33.39
C GLN A 71 -15.31 -25.12 34.70
N ASP A 72 -16.08 -24.85 35.75
CA ASP A 72 -15.94 -25.45 37.08
C ASP A 72 -17.06 -26.47 37.38
N ASP A 73 -18.26 -26.26 36.80
CA ASP A 73 -19.44 -27.11 36.96
C ASP A 73 -20.13 -27.40 35.61
N GLY A 74 -20.04 -28.65 35.15
CA GLY A 74 -20.64 -29.09 33.89
C GLY A 74 -22.17 -29.23 33.92
N GLU A 75 -22.80 -29.17 35.10
CA GLU A 75 -24.27 -29.11 35.23
C GLU A 75 -24.81 -27.68 35.11
N ASP A 76 -23.97 -26.67 35.37
CA ASP A 76 -24.38 -25.27 35.31
C ASP A 76 -24.51 -24.77 33.87
N GLU A 77 -25.58 -24.01 33.62
CA GLU A 77 -25.89 -23.42 32.33
C GLU A 77 -25.75 -21.90 32.41
N PRO A 78 -24.54 -21.37 32.11
CA PRO A 78 -24.31 -19.94 32.20
C PRO A 78 -25.16 -19.19 31.16
N LYS A 79 -25.82 -18.12 31.62
CA LYS A 79 -26.65 -17.25 30.80
C LYS A 79 -25.97 -15.91 30.56
N GLU A 80 -26.12 -15.36 29.36
CA GLU A 80 -25.62 -14.02 29.04
C GLU A 80 -26.39 -12.97 29.86
N GLN A 81 -25.65 -12.09 30.53
CA GLN A 81 -26.16 -10.94 31.27
C GLN A 81 -25.88 -9.64 30.48
N GLN A 82 -26.39 -8.49 30.93
CA GLN A 82 -26.16 -7.20 30.24
C GLN A 82 -24.66 -6.89 30.02
N GLN A 83 -23.82 -7.29 30.98
CA GLN A 83 -22.36 -7.10 30.92
C GLN A 83 -21.61 -8.24 30.22
N GLY A 84 -22.30 -9.29 29.74
CA GLY A 84 -21.70 -10.47 29.11
C GLY A 84 -21.93 -11.76 29.90
N PHE A 85 -21.17 -12.80 29.61
CA PHE A 85 -21.22 -14.07 30.35
C PHE A 85 -20.49 -13.98 31.70
N PRO A 86 -20.90 -14.77 32.71
CA PRO A 86 -20.17 -14.90 33.96
C PRO A 86 -18.70 -15.30 33.74
N ALA A 87 -17.80 -14.82 34.62
CA ALA A 87 -16.40 -15.23 34.61
C ALA A 87 -16.29 -16.77 34.72
N GLY A 88 -15.33 -17.37 34.01
CA GLY A 88 -15.19 -18.82 33.92
C GLY A 88 -16.16 -19.49 32.93
N THR A 89 -16.89 -18.74 32.12
CA THR A 89 -17.69 -19.30 31.02
C THR A 89 -16.85 -19.46 29.75
N MET A 90 -16.78 -20.69 29.22
CA MET A 90 -16.30 -20.96 27.86
C MET A 90 -17.45 -20.93 26.86
N LEU A 91 -17.22 -20.33 25.70
CA LEU A 91 -18.14 -20.39 24.56
C LEU A 91 -17.55 -21.26 23.45
N LEU A 92 -18.21 -22.39 23.14
CA LEU A 92 -17.89 -23.21 21.96
C LEU A 92 -18.80 -22.80 20.81
N PHE A 93 -18.29 -21.98 19.88
CA PHE A 93 -19.07 -21.50 18.73
C PHE A 93 -19.21 -22.57 17.66
N LYS A 94 -20.37 -22.61 17.01
CA LYS A 94 -20.65 -23.58 15.94
C LYS A 94 -19.57 -23.64 14.87
N TYR A 95 -19.07 -22.48 14.46
CA TYR A 95 -18.12 -22.38 13.35
C TYR A 95 -16.70 -22.86 13.69
N ASN A 96 -16.33 -22.99 14.98
CA ASN A 96 -14.97 -23.39 15.39
C ASN A 96 -14.91 -24.45 16.50
N ALA A 97 -16.04 -24.96 17.00
CA ALA A 97 -16.06 -25.91 18.11
C ALA A 97 -15.22 -27.16 17.82
N GLN A 98 -15.33 -27.72 16.62
CA GLN A 98 -14.52 -28.87 16.22
C GLN A 98 -13.03 -28.52 16.17
N THR A 99 -12.67 -27.37 15.58
CA THR A 99 -11.28 -26.88 15.53
C THR A 99 -10.67 -26.74 16.93
N ILE A 100 -11.41 -26.16 17.90
CA ILE A 100 -10.97 -26.01 19.29
C ILE A 100 -10.75 -27.37 19.95
N LEU A 101 -11.68 -28.32 19.75
CA LEU A 101 -11.58 -29.65 20.36
C LEU A 101 -10.44 -30.48 19.74
N GLU A 102 -10.19 -30.37 18.44
CA GLU A 102 -9.05 -31.02 17.79
C GLU A 102 -7.70 -30.38 18.21
N ASP A 103 -7.66 -29.06 18.38
CA ASP A 103 -6.51 -28.35 18.97
C ASP A 103 -6.20 -28.87 20.39
N TRP A 104 -7.22 -29.12 21.22
CA TRP A 104 -6.98 -29.67 22.56
C TRP A 104 -6.26 -31.02 22.54
N LYS A 105 -6.58 -31.91 21.60
CA LYS A 105 -5.83 -33.17 21.45
C LYS A 105 -4.37 -32.90 21.11
N PHE A 106 -4.14 -31.98 20.18
CA PHE A 106 -2.81 -31.55 19.79
C PHE A 106 -2.03 -31.00 20.99
N LEU A 107 -2.60 -30.04 21.73
CA LEU A 107 -1.96 -29.43 22.90
C LEU A 107 -1.59 -30.46 23.98
N ILE A 108 -2.47 -31.43 24.26
CA ILE A 108 -2.18 -32.50 25.23
C ILE A 108 -0.95 -33.29 24.79
N TRP A 109 -0.93 -33.79 23.56
CA TRP A 109 0.19 -34.59 23.07
C TRP A 109 1.47 -33.77 22.92
N SER A 110 1.38 -32.51 22.48
CA SER A 110 2.52 -31.59 22.41
C SER A 110 3.13 -31.31 23.78
N ARG A 111 2.32 -31.18 24.84
CA ARG A 111 2.84 -31.02 26.20
C ARG A 111 3.50 -32.30 26.72
N ILE A 112 2.98 -33.48 26.38
CA ILE A 112 3.62 -34.76 26.76
C ILE A 112 5.04 -34.84 26.19
N ILE A 113 5.22 -34.54 24.90
CA ILE A 113 6.56 -34.54 24.29
C ILE A 113 7.45 -33.42 24.88
N PHE A 114 6.89 -32.26 25.21
CA PHE A 114 7.67 -31.17 25.80
C PHE A 114 8.27 -31.55 27.17
N PHE A 115 7.48 -32.18 28.05
CA PHE A 115 7.92 -32.52 29.41
C PHE A 115 8.65 -33.87 29.51
N PHE A 116 8.35 -34.83 28.63
CA PHE A 116 8.76 -36.23 28.83
C PHE A 116 9.51 -36.82 27.64
N LYS A 117 10.84 -36.66 27.62
CA LYS A 117 11.71 -37.21 26.58
C LYS A 117 11.54 -38.71 26.34
N ALA A 118 11.30 -39.49 27.41
CA ALA A 118 11.08 -40.93 27.33
C ALA A 118 9.80 -41.31 26.57
N ALA A 119 8.84 -40.39 26.43
CA ALA A 119 7.57 -40.62 25.77
C ALA A 119 7.60 -40.29 24.27
N HIS A 120 8.70 -39.72 23.75
CA HIS A 120 8.79 -39.21 22.38
C HIS A 120 8.43 -40.25 21.31
N GLU A 121 8.98 -41.47 21.42
CA GLU A 121 8.76 -42.53 20.43
C GLU A 121 7.27 -42.84 20.24
N LYS A 122 6.50 -42.81 21.33
CA LYS A 122 5.05 -43.08 21.32
C LYS A 122 4.23 -41.88 20.84
N TYR A 123 4.55 -40.67 21.30
CA TYR A 123 3.64 -39.53 21.15
C TYR A 123 3.96 -38.62 19.97
N ILE A 124 5.20 -38.59 19.45
CA ILE A 124 5.52 -37.77 18.27
C ILE A 124 4.65 -38.14 17.06
N PRO A 125 4.47 -39.44 16.69
CA PRO A 125 3.59 -39.78 15.58
C PRO A 125 2.15 -39.28 15.78
N LEU A 126 1.65 -39.27 17.02
CA LEU A 126 0.31 -38.78 17.35
C LEU A 126 0.21 -37.26 17.21
N VAL A 127 1.20 -36.52 17.71
CA VAL A 127 1.28 -35.05 17.55
C VAL A 127 1.30 -34.67 16.07
N LEU A 128 2.12 -35.35 15.26
CA LEU A 128 2.26 -35.04 13.83
C LEU A 128 0.97 -35.36 13.05
N ALA A 129 0.35 -36.50 13.31
CA ALA A 129 -0.94 -36.85 12.71
C ALA A 129 -2.03 -35.82 13.09
N GLN A 130 -2.04 -35.39 14.35
CA GLN A 130 -2.99 -34.38 14.82
C GLN A 130 -2.71 -33.00 14.25
N ALA A 131 -1.44 -32.60 14.11
CA ALA A 131 -1.07 -31.33 13.48
C ALA A 131 -1.62 -31.24 12.06
N ASP A 132 -1.56 -32.34 11.30
CA ASP A 132 -2.11 -32.41 9.94
C ASP A 132 -3.64 -32.30 9.93
N ILE A 133 -4.33 -32.97 10.86
CA ILE A 133 -5.78 -32.82 11.06
C ILE A 133 -6.12 -31.35 11.36
N CYS A 134 -5.39 -30.73 12.29
CA CYS A 134 -5.63 -29.35 12.70
C CYS A 134 -5.38 -28.35 11.55
N LEU A 135 -4.30 -28.52 10.78
CA LEU A 135 -3.97 -27.66 9.63
C LEU A 135 -5.02 -27.72 8.51
N ALA A 136 -5.69 -28.85 8.34
CA ALA A 136 -6.72 -29.04 7.33
C ALA A 136 -7.95 -28.15 7.55
N PHE A 137 -8.26 -27.75 8.79
CA PHE A 137 -9.38 -26.82 9.09
C PHE A 137 -9.17 -25.42 8.50
N PHE A 138 -7.95 -25.09 8.09
CA PHE A 138 -7.58 -23.76 7.63
C PHE A 138 -7.26 -23.70 6.13
N ALA A 139 -7.46 -24.76 5.35
CA ALA A 139 -6.91 -24.88 3.99
C ALA A 139 -7.34 -23.76 3.00
N GLU A 140 -8.53 -23.17 3.16
CA GLU A 140 -9.15 -22.26 2.18
C GLU A 140 -9.53 -20.87 2.73
N GLN A 141 -8.98 -20.47 3.89
CA GLN A 141 -9.41 -19.23 4.56
C GLN A 141 -8.58 -18.01 4.11
N TYR A 142 -9.21 -17.11 3.34
CA TYR A 142 -8.61 -15.82 2.94
C TYR A 142 -8.45 -14.83 4.10
N PHE A 143 -9.22 -15.00 5.19
CA PHE A 143 -9.19 -14.13 6.36
C PHE A 143 -9.07 -14.95 7.64
N LEU A 144 -7.84 -15.15 8.11
CA LEU A 144 -7.56 -15.79 9.39
C LEU A 144 -7.48 -14.77 10.52
N ARG A 145 -8.10 -15.10 11.66
CA ARG A 145 -7.98 -14.35 12.92
C ARG A 145 -6.61 -14.61 13.56
N GLU A 146 -6.17 -13.69 14.42
CA GLU A 146 -4.84 -13.77 15.03
C GLU A 146 -4.57 -15.06 15.83
N TRP A 147 -5.58 -15.58 16.52
CA TRP A 147 -5.46 -16.85 17.24
C TRP A 147 -5.37 -18.06 16.30
N GLU A 148 -6.04 -18.02 15.14
CA GLU A 148 -5.98 -19.08 14.11
C GLU A 148 -4.59 -19.08 13.46
N LYS A 149 -4.03 -17.91 13.18
CA LYS A 149 -2.63 -17.77 12.76
C LYS A 149 -1.67 -18.36 13.80
N GLY A 150 -1.92 -18.12 15.09
CA GLY A 150 -1.08 -18.64 16.18
C GLY A 150 -1.09 -20.17 16.23
N MET A 151 -2.27 -20.76 16.05
CA MET A 151 -2.43 -22.21 15.95
C MET A 151 -1.66 -22.79 14.76
N ILE A 152 -1.82 -22.22 13.56
CA ILE A 152 -1.09 -22.65 12.36
C ILE A 152 0.42 -22.62 12.59
N VAL A 153 0.94 -21.52 13.15
CA VAL A 153 2.36 -21.38 13.47
C VAL A 153 2.80 -22.48 14.45
N PHE A 154 2.00 -22.78 15.47
CA PHE A 154 2.34 -23.81 16.43
C PHE A 154 2.35 -25.23 15.83
N TYR A 155 1.35 -25.59 15.01
CA TYR A 155 1.29 -26.88 14.32
C TYR A 155 2.47 -27.07 13.36
N CYS A 156 2.73 -26.06 12.52
CA CYS A 156 3.84 -26.05 11.58
C CYS A 156 5.19 -26.17 12.29
N ASN A 157 5.36 -25.48 13.43
CA ASN A 157 6.59 -25.58 14.21
C ASN A 157 6.82 -26.98 14.78
N GLN A 158 5.79 -27.66 15.29
CA GLN A 158 5.94 -29.04 15.80
C GLN A 158 6.31 -30.02 14.69
N ILE A 159 5.74 -29.87 13.49
CA ILE A 159 6.12 -30.65 12.31
C ILE A 159 7.60 -30.40 11.96
N GLY A 160 7.99 -29.13 11.91
CA GLY A 160 9.36 -28.71 11.64
C GLY A 160 10.37 -29.26 12.64
N TRP A 161 10.07 -29.12 13.93
CA TRP A 161 10.93 -29.56 15.01
C TRP A 161 11.12 -31.08 15.01
N ALA A 162 10.04 -31.85 14.82
CA ALA A 162 10.15 -33.30 14.73
C ALA A 162 10.98 -33.75 13.51
N ALA A 163 10.83 -33.09 12.36
CA ALA A 163 11.66 -33.37 11.18
C ALA A 163 13.13 -33.00 11.42
N LEU A 164 13.38 -31.88 12.10
CA LEU A 164 14.72 -31.43 12.48
C LEU A 164 15.42 -32.43 13.42
N GLU A 165 14.71 -33.02 14.36
CA GLU A 165 15.30 -33.97 15.32
C GLU A 165 15.43 -35.39 14.74
N TYR A 166 14.40 -35.90 14.09
CA TYR A 166 14.27 -37.35 13.84
C TYR A 166 14.39 -37.77 12.38
N GLU A 167 14.05 -36.90 11.43
CA GLU A 167 14.03 -37.27 10.01
C GLU A 167 15.42 -37.22 9.37
N LYS A 168 15.74 -38.17 8.50
CA LYS A 168 17.01 -38.23 7.76
C LYS A 168 16.81 -38.23 6.23
N ASP A 169 15.62 -38.57 5.76
CA ASP A 169 15.26 -38.59 4.35
C ASP A 169 15.10 -37.15 3.80
N PRO A 170 15.95 -36.72 2.86
CA PRO A 170 15.87 -35.38 2.27
C PRO A 170 14.50 -35.04 1.66
N HIS A 171 13.80 -36.02 1.09
CA HIS A 171 12.48 -35.78 0.52
C HIS A 171 11.45 -35.44 1.59
N LYS A 172 11.48 -36.16 2.73
CA LYS A 172 10.59 -35.89 3.86
C LYS A 172 10.94 -34.59 4.58
N LEU A 173 12.23 -34.22 4.65
CA LEU A 173 12.63 -32.88 5.10
C LEU A 173 12.03 -31.80 4.19
N GLY A 174 12.01 -32.01 2.87
CA GLY A 174 11.35 -31.13 1.91
C GLY A 174 9.85 -30.96 2.19
N ILE A 175 9.13 -32.07 2.40
CA ILE A 175 7.69 -32.02 2.75
C ILE A 175 7.45 -31.25 4.05
N ALA A 176 8.28 -31.47 5.08
CA ALA A 176 8.18 -30.73 6.34
C ALA A 176 8.42 -29.23 6.13
N LEU A 177 9.40 -28.88 5.28
CA LEU A 177 9.67 -27.49 4.93
C LEU A 177 8.45 -26.84 4.22
N ASP A 178 7.84 -27.51 3.26
CA ASP A 178 6.67 -26.96 2.56
C ASP A 178 5.50 -26.68 3.51
N LYS A 179 5.28 -27.56 4.51
CA LYS A 179 4.30 -27.34 5.56
C LYS A 179 4.69 -26.18 6.48
N MET A 180 5.97 -26.06 6.85
CA MET A 180 6.46 -24.98 7.71
C MET A 180 6.32 -23.60 7.08
N LYS A 181 6.53 -23.47 5.77
CA LYS A 181 6.45 -22.19 5.05
C LYS A 181 5.18 -21.42 5.37
N ARG A 182 4.05 -22.12 5.38
CA ARG A 182 2.74 -21.56 5.75
C ARG A 182 2.72 -20.94 7.16
N GLY A 183 3.38 -21.57 8.12
CA GLY A 183 3.51 -21.01 9.47
C GLY A 183 4.46 -19.82 9.51
N VAL A 184 5.58 -19.89 8.80
CA VAL A 184 6.56 -18.79 8.72
C VAL A 184 5.93 -17.52 8.14
N ASP A 185 5.05 -17.65 7.14
CA ASP A 185 4.34 -16.52 6.53
C ASP A 185 3.40 -15.78 7.51
N TYR A 186 3.01 -16.42 8.63
CA TYR A 186 2.20 -15.82 9.70
C TYR A 186 3.00 -15.43 10.96
N ALA A 187 4.33 -15.52 10.91
CA ALA A 187 5.21 -15.13 11.99
C ALA A 187 6.04 -13.91 11.60
N ASP A 188 6.20 -12.98 12.53
CA ASP A 188 7.15 -11.89 12.39
C ASP A 188 8.27 -12.02 13.44
N TRP A 189 9.09 -10.98 13.59
CA TRP A 189 10.22 -11.01 14.54
C TRP A 189 9.84 -10.56 15.95
N GLN A 190 8.63 -10.01 16.13
CA GLN A 190 8.07 -9.58 17.41
C GLN A 190 7.14 -10.63 17.99
N ASP A 191 6.34 -11.31 17.15
CA ASP A 191 5.43 -12.38 17.52
C ASP A 191 5.81 -13.70 16.83
N ARG A 192 5.84 -14.79 17.61
CA ARG A 192 6.10 -16.17 17.17
C ARG A 192 7.42 -16.40 16.42
N LYS A 193 8.45 -15.59 16.70
CA LYS A 193 9.77 -15.72 16.04
C LYS A 193 10.40 -17.11 16.12
N TYR A 194 10.04 -17.92 17.13
CA TYR A 194 10.57 -19.28 17.35
C TYR A 194 10.43 -20.21 16.13
N ILE A 195 9.38 -20.05 15.31
CA ILE A 195 9.23 -20.91 14.11
C ILE A 195 10.32 -20.61 13.07
N LYS A 196 10.82 -19.38 13.02
CA LYS A 196 11.89 -18.97 12.09
C LYS A 196 13.22 -19.62 12.47
N GLU A 197 13.47 -19.82 13.76
CA GLU A 197 14.64 -20.60 14.21
C GLU A 197 14.53 -22.05 13.71
N THR A 198 13.44 -22.74 14.04
CA THR A 198 13.19 -24.12 13.58
C THR A 198 13.31 -24.22 12.05
N TRP A 199 12.78 -23.24 11.32
CA TRP A 199 12.83 -23.15 9.86
C TRP A 199 14.26 -23.08 9.34
N VAL A 200 15.08 -22.16 9.86
CA VAL A 200 16.49 -22.01 9.50
C VAL A 200 17.26 -23.31 9.78
N ARG A 201 17.07 -23.90 10.96
CA ARG A 201 17.76 -25.14 11.34
C ARG A 201 17.38 -26.29 10.40
N LEU A 202 16.10 -26.39 10.02
CA LEU A 202 15.62 -27.41 9.09
C LEU A 202 16.13 -27.19 7.67
N LEU A 203 16.18 -25.94 7.19
CA LEU A 203 16.78 -25.59 5.88
C LEU A 203 18.27 -25.97 5.83
N LEU A 204 19.03 -25.66 6.88
CA LEU A 204 20.44 -26.04 6.98
C LEU A 204 20.60 -27.56 6.95
N LYS A 205 19.77 -28.30 7.71
CA LYS A 205 19.75 -29.77 7.69
C LYS A 205 19.42 -30.34 6.32
N ALA A 206 18.53 -29.70 5.57
CA ALA A 206 18.16 -30.07 4.20
C ALA A 206 19.18 -29.60 3.14
N GLY A 207 20.26 -28.92 3.52
CA GLY A 207 21.28 -28.42 2.59
C GLY A 207 20.90 -27.13 1.84
N ARG A 208 19.78 -26.49 2.17
CA ARG A 208 19.26 -25.26 1.55
C ARG A 208 19.85 -24.01 2.22
N LYS A 209 21.19 -23.88 2.16
CA LYS A 209 21.95 -22.88 2.94
C LYS A 209 21.64 -21.45 2.56
N ASP A 210 21.49 -21.14 1.27
CA ASP A 210 21.22 -19.77 0.83
C ASP A 210 19.90 -19.24 1.43
N GLU A 211 18.85 -20.06 1.41
CA GLU A 211 17.54 -19.69 1.99
C GLU A 211 17.61 -19.54 3.51
N ALA A 212 18.38 -20.39 4.19
CA ALA A 212 18.59 -20.28 5.63
C ALA A 212 19.31 -18.97 5.99
N TYR A 213 20.38 -18.66 5.26
CA TYR A 213 21.22 -17.50 5.51
C TYR A 213 20.54 -16.17 5.19
N GLU A 214 19.58 -16.13 4.26
CA GLU A 214 18.69 -14.98 4.07
C GLU A 214 17.94 -14.63 5.36
N VAL A 215 17.31 -15.61 5.99
CA VAL A 215 16.55 -15.41 7.24
C VAL A 215 17.48 -15.00 8.39
N VAL A 216 18.65 -15.62 8.49
CA VAL A 216 19.67 -15.26 9.52
C VAL A 216 20.21 -13.85 9.32
N SER A 217 20.45 -13.44 8.06
CA SER A 217 20.86 -12.07 7.75
C SER A 217 19.80 -11.05 8.14
N GLU A 218 18.52 -11.34 7.86
CA GLU A 218 17.41 -10.45 8.21
C GLU A 218 17.33 -10.17 9.72
N VAL A 219 17.44 -11.21 10.55
CA VAL A 219 17.38 -11.06 12.01
C VAL A 219 18.63 -10.38 12.58
N LEU A 220 19.83 -10.75 12.13
CA LEU A 220 21.06 -10.15 12.64
C LEU A 220 21.23 -8.68 12.23
N GLN A 221 20.59 -8.24 11.15
CA GLN A 221 20.50 -6.81 10.82
C GLN A 221 19.63 -6.03 11.81
N LYS A 222 18.55 -6.64 12.32
CA LYS A 222 17.61 -6.03 13.28
C LYS A 222 18.13 -6.12 14.72
N ASN A 223 18.71 -7.26 15.06
CA ASN A 223 19.28 -7.56 16.37
C ASN A 223 20.58 -8.36 16.18
N GLN A 224 21.71 -7.66 16.23
CA GLN A 224 23.02 -8.29 16.02
C GLN A 224 23.35 -9.35 17.06
N ASP A 225 22.72 -9.30 18.24
CA ASP A 225 22.99 -10.20 19.37
C ASP A 225 21.81 -11.15 19.62
N ASP A 226 21.04 -11.49 18.58
CA ASP A 226 19.96 -12.45 18.71
C ASP A 226 20.49 -13.82 19.17
N PRO A 227 20.02 -14.34 20.33
CA PRO A 227 20.58 -15.54 20.94
C PRO A 227 20.31 -16.80 20.13
N ASP A 228 19.23 -16.84 19.33
CA ASP A 228 18.79 -18.03 18.60
C ASP A 228 19.74 -18.36 17.43
N PHE A 229 20.53 -17.37 16.99
CA PHE A 229 21.49 -17.49 15.86
C PHE A 229 22.92 -17.08 16.22
N ALA A 230 23.24 -17.02 17.51
CA ALA A 230 24.57 -16.64 17.99
C ALA A 230 25.68 -17.56 17.46
N ASP A 231 25.39 -18.84 17.26
CA ASP A 231 26.31 -19.83 16.67
C ASP A 231 26.55 -19.58 15.17
N LEU A 232 25.51 -19.20 14.41
CA LEU A 232 25.64 -18.92 12.98
C LEU A 232 26.37 -17.61 12.69
N LYS A 233 26.31 -16.62 13.60
CA LYS A 233 27.05 -15.35 13.48
C LYS A 233 28.56 -15.57 13.33
N ALA A 234 29.10 -16.64 13.94
CA ALA A 234 30.52 -17.01 13.86
C ALA A 234 30.81 -18.15 12.87
N ASP A 235 29.78 -18.70 12.21
CA ASP A 235 29.94 -19.79 11.25
C ASP A 235 30.67 -19.31 9.98
N VAL A 236 31.73 -20.02 9.60
CA VAL A 236 32.59 -19.64 8.46
C VAL A 236 31.79 -19.61 7.16
N GLN A 237 30.87 -20.55 6.96
CA GLN A 237 30.08 -20.63 5.73
C GLN A 237 29.09 -19.47 5.63
N TYR A 238 28.43 -19.10 6.75
CA TYR A 238 27.59 -17.91 6.80
C TYR A 238 28.40 -16.62 6.56
N VAL A 239 29.55 -16.46 7.22
CA VAL A 239 30.41 -15.27 7.05
C VAL A 239 30.87 -15.12 5.60
N ASP A 240 31.26 -16.21 4.95
CA ASP A 240 31.66 -16.18 3.54
C ASP A 240 30.46 -15.92 2.61
N TRP A 241 29.28 -16.45 2.93
CA TRP A 241 28.04 -16.12 2.22
C TRP A 241 27.71 -14.63 2.30
N VAL A 242 27.79 -14.01 3.49
CA VAL A 242 27.55 -12.56 3.67
C VAL A 242 28.52 -11.74 2.82
N LYS A 243 29.82 -12.07 2.81
CA LYS A 243 30.82 -11.39 1.96
C LYS A 243 30.49 -11.52 0.47
N ASN A 244 30.13 -12.72 0.03
CA ASN A 244 29.78 -12.99 -1.37
C ASN A 244 28.50 -12.27 -1.79
N LYS A 245 27.48 -12.24 -0.92
CA LYS A 245 26.24 -11.48 -1.14
C LYS A 245 26.53 -9.98 -1.26
N ALA A 246 27.30 -9.40 -0.32
CA ALA A 246 27.69 -8.00 -0.38
C ALA A 246 28.49 -7.65 -1.65
N LEU A 247 29.36 -8.55 -2.11
CA LEU A 247 30.08 -8.39 -3.37
C LEU A 247 29.14 -8.43 -4.58
N LYS A 248 28.20 -9.38 -4.64
CA LYS A 248 27.18 -9.46 -5.70
C LYS A 248 26.31 -8.21 -5.74
N GLU A 249 25.83 -7.74 -4.59
CA GLU A 249 25.02 -6.52 -4.48
C GLU A 249 25.81 -5.27 -4.91
N LYS A 250 27.08 -5.17 -4.52
CA LYS A 250 27.96 -4.08 -4.97
C LYS A 250 28.16 -4.10 -6.48
N ASN A 251 28.41 -5.28 -7.06
CA ASN A 251 28.57 -5.44 -8.50
C ASN A 251 27.27 -5.10 -9.23
N ALA A 252 26.12 -5.61 -8.77
CA ALA A 252 24.81 -5.29 -9.34
C ALA A 252 24.51 -3.78 -9.28
N LYS A 253 24.85 -3.10 -8.18
CA LYS A 253 24.73 -1.63 -8.06
C LYS A 253 25.65 -0.90 -9.03
N GLN A 254 26.85 -1.41 -9.27
CA GLN A 254 27.77 -0.84 -10.26
C GLN A 254 27.26 -1.04 -11.70
N GLU A 255 26.76 -2.22 -12.04
CA GLU A 255 26.17 -2.49 -13.35
C GLU A 255 24.93 -1.63 -13.58
N LYS A 256 24.01 -1.53 -12.61
CA LYS A 256 22.84 -0.62 -12.70
C LYS A 256 23.26 0.84 -12.92
N LYS A 257 24.34 1.31 -12.29
CA LYS A 257 24.89 2.66 -12.53
C LYS A 257 25.46 2.82 -13.94
N LYS A 258 26.11 1.79 -14.49
CA LYS A 258 26.62 1.79 -15.87
C LYS A 258 25.46 1.79 -16.87
N ALA A 259 24.45 0.94 -16.65
CA ALA A 259 23.23 0.90 -17.46
C ALA A 259 22.55 2.27 -17.48
N TYR A 260 22.32 2.88 -16.31
CA TYR A 260 21.72 4.22 -16.22
C TYR A 260 22.55 5.29 -16.95
N LYS A 261 23.89 5.26 -16.84
CA LYS A 261 24.74 6.21 -17.58
C LYS A 261 24.65 6.02 -19.10
N SER A 262 24.59 4.78 -19.57
CA SER A 262 24.37 4.48 -21.00
C SER A 262 23.00 4.94 -21.47
N PHE A 263 21.96 4.71 -20.66
CA PHE A 263 20.61 5.19 -20.90
C PHE A 263 20.54 6.72 -20.99
N LEU A 264 21.17 7.48 -20.08
CA LEU A 264 21.20 8.94 -20.15
C LEU A 264 21.85 9.48 -21.43
N ARG A 265 22.88 8.80 -21.95
CA ARG A 265 23.49 9.14 -23.24
C ARG A 265 22.52 8.87 -24.40
N PHE A 266 21.84 7.74 -24.37
CA PHE A 266 20.78 7.43 -25.35
C PHE A 266 19.65 8.47 -25.33
N VAL A 267 19.17 8.86 -24.14
CA VAL A 267 18.17 9.93 -23.98
C VAL A 267 18.67 11.23 -24.63
N ALA A 268 19.92 11.63 -24.39
CA ALA A 268 20.49 12.83 -24.99
C ALA A 268 20.56 12.75 -26.54
N GLU A 269 20.87 11.57 -27.09
CA GLU A 269 20.87 11.31 -28.53
C GLU A 269 19.46 11.44 -29.13
N GLU A 270 18.43 10.88 -28.47
CA GLU A 270 17.03 11.03 -28.92
C GLU A 270 16.51 12.46 -28.79
N GLN A 271 16.87 13.17 -27.71
CA GLN A 271 16.54 14.59 -27.53
C GLN A 271 17.14 15.47 -28.63
N ALA A 272 18.34 15.16 -29.10
CA ALA A 272 18.97 15.89 -30.20
C ALA A 272 18.18 15.74 -31.51
N LYS A 273 17.54 14.59 -31.76
CA LYS A 273 16.76 14.34 -33.00
C LYS A 273 15.52 15.22 -33.11
N VAL A 274 14.91 15.60 -31.99
CA VAL A 274 13.68 16.44 -31.98
C VAL A 274 13.98 17.94 -31.95
N THR A 275 15.24 18.32 -31.73
CA THR A 275 15.65 19.73 -31.61
C THR A 275 15.60 20.43 -32.96
N GLY A 276 14.91 21.58 -33.02
CA GLY A 276 14.77 22.37 -34.24
C GLY A 276 13.81 21.79 -35.28
N GLN A 277 13.16 20.67 -34.97
CA GLN A 277 12.18 20.04 -35.86
C GLN A 277 10.80 20.69 -35.65
N PHE A 278 10.48 21.72 -36.43
CA PHE A 278 9.19 22.42 -36.40
C PHE A 278 8.40 22.17 -37.69
N GLU A 279 7.08 22.09 -37.59
CA GLU A 279 6.20 21.99 -38.77
C GLU A 279 6.05 23.33 -39.49
N ASN A 280 6.07 24.43 -38.74
CA ASN A 280 5.89 25.77 -39.25
C ASN A 280 7.12 26.64 -38.92
N PRO A 281 8.34 26.27 -39.37
CA PRO A 281 9.59 26.90 -38.92
C PRO A 281 9.69 28.40 -39.25
N GLU A 282 9.02 28.84 -40.31
CA GLU A 282 9.01 30.25 -40.75
C GLU A 282 7.93 31.09 -40.05
N HIS A 283 7.05 30.47 -39.25
CA HIS A 283 5.97 31.20 -38.59
C HIS A 283 6.53 32.11 -37.47
N PRO A 284 6.15 33.40 -37.39
CA PRO A 284 6.73 34.34 -36.42
C PRO A 284 6.65 33.88 -34.96
N LEU A 285 5.52 33.27 -34.56
CA LEU A 285 5.37 32.72 -33.21
C LEU A 285 6.29 31.52 -32.95
N VAL A 286 6.55 30.69 -33.96
CA VAL A 286 7.48 29.54 -33.81
C VAL A 286 8.90 30.06 -33.63
N ILE A 287 9.32 31.05 -34.44
CA ILE A 287 10.62 31.71 -34.29
C ILE A 287 10.76 32.34 -32.90
N LYS A 288 9.73 33.06 -32.44
CA LYS A 288 9.70 33.71 -31.12
C LYS A 288 9.82 32.72 -29.97
N HIS A 289 9.16 31.57 -30.05
CA HIS A 289 9.07 30.59 -28.96
C HIS A 289 9.91 29.31 -29.17
N ALA A 290 10.78 29.27 -30.19
CA ALA A 290 11.52 28.07 -30.59
C ALA A 290 12.31 27.43 -29.43
N ALA A 291 12.95 28.23 -28.58
CA ALA A 291 13.76 27.73 -27.47
C ALA A 291 12.93 26.91 -26.47
N VAL A 292 11.78 27.43 -26.03
CA VAL A 292 10.93 26.73 -25.06
C VAL A 292 10.20 25.55 -25.70
N LEU A 293 9.81 25.65 -26.98
CA LEU A 293 9.20 24.52 -27.71
C LEU A 293 10.18 23.36 -27.87
N ASN A 294 11.45 23.64 -28.17
CA ASN A 294 12.51 22.62 -28.19
C ASN A 294 12.67 21.97 -26.82
N LEU A 295 12.70 22.77 -25.76
CA LEU A 295 12.81 22.27 -24.39
C LEU A 295 11.65 21.33 -24.02
N ILE A 296 10.43 21.68 -24.39
CA ILE A 296 9.25 20.83 -24.18
C ILE A 296 9.42 19.50 -24.93
N LYS A 297 9.73 19.53 -26.23
CA LYS A 297 9.94 18.30 -27.03
C LYS A 297 11.04 17.40 -26.44
N GLN A 298 12.15 17.99 -26.01
CA GLN A 298 13.25 17.25 -25.36
C GLN A 298 12.80 16.62 -24.04
N ARG A 299 12.05 17.35 -23.19
CA ARG A 299 11.55 16.81 -21.91
C ARG A 299 10.51 15.70 -22.14
N MET A 300 9.62 15.84 -23.12
CA MET A 300 8.67 14.77 -23.53
C MET A 300 9.39 13.47 -23.91
N VAL A 301 10.42 13.55 -24.76
CA VAL A 301 11.25 12.40 -25.12
C VAL A 301 11.90 11.78 -23.89
N SER A 302 12.42 12.62 -22.98
CA SER A 302 13.02 12.14 -21.74
C SER A 302 12.03 11.37 -20.87
N VAL A 303 10.86 11.94 -20.59
CA VAL A 303 9.83 11.31 -19.75
C VAL A 303 9.39 9.99 -20.37
N LYS A 304 9.07 9.97 -21.67
CA LYS A 304 8.67 8.74 -22.40
C LYS A 304 9.71 7.63 -22.24
N LEU A 305 10.99 7.93 -22.48
CA LEU A 305 12.07 6.94 -22.36
C LEU A 305 12.29 6.49 -20.92
N HIS A 306 12.14 7.38 -19.93
CA HIS A 306 12.25 6.97 -18.53
C HIS A 306 11.13 6.00 -18.14
N LEU A 307 9.90 6.26 -18.59
CA LEU A 307 8.77 5.35 -18.38
C LEU A 307 9.03 3.98 -18.98
N GLN A 308 9.46 3.93 -20.25
CA GLN A 308 9.74 2.69 -20.98
C GLN A 308 10.88 1.87 -20.35
N TYR A 309 11.93 2.50 -19.81
CA TYR A 309 13.14 1.80 -19.37
C TYR A 309 13.23 1.57 -17.85
N SER A 310 12.39 2.22 -17.04
CA SER A 310 12.47 2.15 -15.57
C SER A 310 12.29 0.71 -15.02
N GLY A 311 11.39 -0.06 -15.61
CA GLY A 311 11.07 -1.43 -15.18
C GLY A 311 12.19 -2.47 -15.42
N SER A 312 13.05 -2.24 -16.41
CA SER A 312 14.16 -3.17 -16.75
C SER A 312 15.47 -2.84 -16.03
N GLY A 313 15.50 -1.80 -15.20
CA GLY A 313 16.76 -1.27 -14.67
C GLY A 313 17.59 -0.55 -15.74
N TRP A 314 16.93 0.07 -16.72
CA TRP A 314 17.53 0.91 -17.77
C TRP A 314 18.23 0.17 -18.91
N GLU A 315 17.93 -1.12 -19.10
CA GLU A 315 18.57 -1.96 -20.11
C GLU A 315 17.73 -2.13 -21.38
N THR A 316 16.43 -2.38 -21.21
CA THR A 316 15.49 -2.61 -22.31
C THR A 316 14.22 -1.79 -22.13
N ALA A 317 13.61 -1.39 -23.24
CA ALA A 317 12.28 -0.77 -23.21
C ALA A 317 11.22 -1.82 -22.84
N ASN A 318 10.23 -1.42 -22.06
CA ASN A 318 8.99 -2.14 -21.91
C ASN A 318 8.06 -1.76 -23.06
N GLU A 319 7.91 -2.65 -24.04
CA GLU A 319 7.06 -2.40 -25.21
C GLU A 319 5.55 -2.39 -24.86
N GLU A 320 5.17 -2.83 -23.65
CA GLU A 320 3.78 -2.76 -23.17
C GLU A 320 3.42 -1.39 -22.56
N THR A 321 4.40 -0.49 -22.34
CA THR A 321 4.10 0.88 -21.84
C THR A 321 3.65 1.79 -22.98
N ASP A 322 2.34 2.06 -23.01
CA ASP A 322 1.53 2.97 -23.85
C ASP A 322 2.27 3.67 -25.01
N ASP A 323 2.10 3.12 -26.21
CA ASP A 323 2.48 3.73 -27.49
C ASP A 323 1.90 5.15 -27.65
N ASP A 324 0.75 5.41 -27.02
CA ASP A 324 -0.02 6.66 -27.09
C ASP A 324 0.48 7.78 -26.15
N THR A 325 1.49 7.50 -25.30
CA THR A 325 2.05 8.52 -24.40
C THR A 325 2.96 9.51 -25.16
N PHE A 326 2.78 10.81 -24.90
CA PHE A 326 3.59 11.90 -25.48
C PHE A 326 3.51 12.00 -27.02
N VAL A 327 2.38 11.63 -27.62
CA VAL A 327 2.15 11.74 -29.06
C VAL A 327 1.76 13.17 -29.46
N LEU A 328 2.37 13.66 -30.55
CA LEU A 328 2.15 15.03 -31.04
C LEU A 328 0.89 15.10 -31.93
N HIS A 329 -0.25 15.48 -31.35
CA HIS A 329 -1.52 15.69 -32.06
C HIS A 329 -1.72 17.16 -32.42
N LYS A 330 -0.96 17.63 -33.39
CA LYS A 330 -0.88 19.04 -33.78
C LYS A 330 -2.10 19.51 -34.56
N LEU A 331 -2.38 20.80 -34.47
CA LEU A 331 -3.40 21.50 -35.27
C LEU A 331 -2.74 22.37 -36.33
N SER A 332 -3.25 22.33 -37.55
CA SER A 332 -2.78 23.21 -38.61
C SER A 332 -3.13 24.67 -38.31
N LEU A 333 -2.33 25.60 -38.85
CA LEU A 333 -2.61 27.04 -38.76
C LEU A 333 -4.03 27.39 -39.23
N LYS A 334 -4.48 26.73 -40.31
CA LYS A 334 -5.82 26.94 -40.88
C LYS A 334 -6.93 26.52 -39.91
N GLU A 335 -6.76 25.41 -39.20
CA GLU A 335 -7.74 24.94 -38.20
C GLU A 335 -7.84 25.92 -37.04
N LEU A 336 -6.71 26.43 -36.56
CA LEU A 336 -6.67 27.43 -35.48
C LEU A 336 -7.32 28.75 -35.91
N GLU A 337 -6.98 29.27 -37.10
CA GLU A 337 -7.60 30.49 -37.65
C GLU A 337 -9.12 30.33 -37.86
N GLN A 338 -9.56 29.15 -38.31
CA GLN A 338 -10.98 28.85 -38.45
C GLN A 338 -11.67 28.80 -37.09
N PHE A 339 -11.05 28.19 -36.08
CA PHE A 339 -11.56 28.15 -34.72
C PHE A 339 -11.74 29.57 -34.16
N GLU A 340 -10.69 30.40 -34.24
CA GLU A 340 -10.72 31.79 -33.75
C GLU A 340 -11.80 32.62 -34.47
N LYS A 341 -11.96 32.43 -35.79
CA LYS A 341 -12.96 33.14 -36.59
C LYS A 341 -14.40 32.70 -36.29
N ILE A 342 -14.67 31.40 -36.28
CA ILE A 342 -16.01 30.84 -36.02
C ILE A 342 -16.44 31.22 -34.61
N ASN A 343 -15.52 31.07 -33.66
CA ASN A 343 -15.83 31.29 -32.27
C ASN A 343 -15.62 32.74 -31.85
N LYS A 344 -15.04 33.65 -32.65
CA LYS A 344 -14.71 35.02 -32.22
C LYS A 344 -13.98 35.03 -30.87
N LEU A 345 -12.96 34.18 -30.76
CA LEU A 345 -12.16 34.00 -29.55
C LEU A 345 -10.69 33.96 -29.99
N PRO A 346 -9.92 35.05 -29.82
CA PRO A 346 -8.48 35.00 -30.05
C PRO A 346 -7.84 34.09 -28.99
N LEU A 347 -6.92 33.24 -29.41
CA LEU A 347 -6.13 32.39 -28.52
C LEU A 347 -4.84 33.13 -28.10
N PRO A 348 -4.38 32.97 -26.84
CA PRO A 348 -3.06 33.45 -26.45
C PRO A 348 -1.97 32.90 -27.38
N GLU A 349 -0.96 33.72 -27.70
CA GLU A 349 0.11 33.36 -28.65
C GLU A 349 0.80 32.04 -28.30
N GLU A 350 1.10 31.85 -27.01
CA GLU A 350 1.75 30.65 -26.49
C GLU A 350 0.89 29.39 -26.64
N LEU A 351 -0.42 29.48 -26.41
CA LEU A 351 -1.35 28.37 -26.64
C LEU A 351 -1.45 28.03 -28.12
N LYS A 352 -1.51 29.06 -28.98
CA LYS A 352 -1.60 28.87 -30.44
C LYS A 352 -0.38 28.13 -30.98
N VAL A 353 0.83 28.59 -30.63
CA VAL A 353 2.07 27.95 -31.10
C VAL A 353 2.29 26.57 -30.50
N TYR A 354 1.86 26.35 -29.25
CA TYR A 354 1.87 25.02 -28.63
C TYR A 354 0.99 24.04 -29.41
N LEU A 355 -0.25 24.41 -29.72
CA LEU A 355 -1.17 23.56 -30.49
C LEU A 355 -0.66 23.29 -31.92
N MET A 356 0.07 24.23 -32.52
CA MET A 356 0.70 24.06 -33.84
C MET A 356 1.87 23.06 -33.83
N GLU A 357 2.73 23.12 -32.81
CA GLU A 357 4.02 22.42 -32.84
C GLU A 357 4.10 21.18 -31.95
N ILE A 358 3.20 21.07 -30.97
CA ILE A 358 3.11 19.98 -30.01
C ILE A 358 1.72 19.35 -30.07
N GLY A 359 0.66 20.17 -29.99
CA GLY A 359 -0.72 19.68 -30.01
C GLY A 359 -1.19 19.15 -28.67
N GLU A 360 -2.19 18.27 -28.66
CA GLU A 360 -2.77 17.72 -27.41
C GLU A 360 -1.71 17.15 -26.45
N GLY A 361 -0.69 16.47 -27.00
CA GLY A 361 0.40 15.90 -26.22
C GLY A 361 0.17 14.44 -25.78
N GLY A 362 -1.01 13.86 -26.08
CA GLY A 362 -1.34 12.46 -25.81
C GLY A 362 -1.64 12.16 -24.34
N GLU A 363 -1.87 10.88 -24.03
CA GLU A 363 -2.04 10.42 -22.64
C GLU A 363 -0.71 10.56 -21.85
N GLY A 364 -0.80 10.70 -20.53
CA GLY A 364 0.36 10.90 -19.65
C GLY A 364 1.00 12.29 -19.70
N TYR A 365 0.44 13.21 -20.50
CA TYR A 365 0.82 14.63 -20.47
C TYR A 365 0.24 15.35 -19.25
N PHE A 366 -1.05 15.12 -18.97
CA PHE A 366 -1.74 15.32 -17.70
C PHE A 366 -2.23 13.98 -17.16
N CYS A 367 -2.55 13.89 -15.86
CA CYS A 367 -3.15 12.69 -15.27
C CYS A 367 -4.36 12.16 -16.07
N TYR A 368 -5.10 13.03 -16.78
CA TYR A 368 -6.29 12.66 -17.56
C TYR A 368 -6.41 13.40 -18.91
N GLY A 369 -5.33 13.43 -19.73
CA GLY A 369 -5.38 13.90 -21.12
C GLY A 369 -4.30 14.90 -21.50
N GLY A 370 -4.64 15.81 -22.41
CA GLY A 370 -3.73 16.81 -22.97
C GLY A 370 -4.35 18.20 -23.16
N VAL A 371 -3.58 19.15 -23.71
CA VAL A 371 -4.07 20.53 -23.93
C VAL A 371 -4.88 20.60 -25.21
N ASN A 372 -6.17 20.84 -25.07
CA ASN A 372 -7.11 20.92 -26.19
C ASN A 372 -7.73 22.32 -26.37
N LEU A 373 -8.27 22.57 -27.55
CA LEU A 373 -9.11 23.74 -27.78
C LEU A 373 -10.35 23.71 -26.84
N PRO A 374 -10.84 24.89 -26.38
CA PRO A 374 -12.02 24.94 -25.52
C PRO A 374 -13.22 24.21 -26.13
N ALA A 375 -13.79 23.27 -25.39
CA ALA A 375 -14.99 22.57 -25.80
C ALA A 375 -16.14 23.56 -26.10
N LYS A 376 -16.96 23.29 -27.13
CA LYS A 376 -18.03 24.18 -27.59
C LYS A 376 -18.95 24.70 -26.47
N ALA A 377 -19.27 23.84 -25.50
CA ALA A 377 -20.10 24.19 -24.35
C ALA A 377 -19.46 25.21 -23.39
N LYS A 378 -18.13 25.29 -23.37
CA LYS A 378 -17.35 26.17 -22.48
C LYS A 378 -16.96 27.50 -23.14
N ILE A 379 -17.00 27.62 -24.47
CA ILE A 379 -16.58 28.82 -25.22
C ILE A 379 -17.23 30.11 -24.70
N LYS A 380 -18.52 30.08 -24.34
CA LYS A 380 -19.20 31.28 -23.80
C LYS A 380 -18.55 31.77 -22.50
N LYS A 381 -18.07 30.85 -21.65
CA LYS A 381 -17.42 31.14 -20.37
C LYS A 381 -15.99 31.66 -20.59
N VAL A 382 -15.22 31.02 -21.48
CA VAL A 382 -13.85 31.43 -21.83
C VAL A 382 -13.78 32.84 -22.43
N LYS A 383 -14.83 33.27 -23.14
CA LYS A 383 -14.90 34.62 -23.73
C LYS A 383 -15.14 35.74 -22.73
N LYS A 384 -15.67 35.42 -21.55
CA LYS A 384 -15.93 36.45 -20.56
C LYS A 384 -14.61 36.99 -20.02
N PRO A 385 -14.57 38.25 -19.55
CA PRO A 385 -13.40 38.79 -18.88
C PRO A 385 -13.02 37.94 -17.67
N PHE A 386 -11.74 37.63 -17.51
CA PHE A 386 -11.24 37.07 -16.26
C PHE A 386 -11.49 38.07 -15.12
N PRO A 387 -12.18 37.67 -14.03
CA PRO A 387 -12.74 38.64 -13.09
C PRO A 387 -11.76 39.10 -12.02
N VAL A 388 -10.64 38.39 -11.81
CA VAL A 388 -9.62 38.76 -10.83
C VAL A 388 -8.67 39.78 -11.46
N THR A 389 -8.40 40.88 -10.75
CA THR A 389 -7.49 41.95 -11.16
C THR A 389 -6.25 42.03 -10.24
N PRO A 390 -5.17 42.71 -10.65
CA PRO A 390 -3.94 42.82 -9.85
C PRO A 390 -4.12 43.36 -8.43
N ASP A 391 -5.12 44.22 -8.19
CA ASP A 391 -5.46 44.75 -6.87
C ASP A 391 -6.23 43.75 -5.99
N LYS A 392 -6.68 42.63 -6.56
CA LYS A 392 -7.47 41.58 -5.89
C LYS A 392 -6.66 40.36 -5.48
N ILE A 393 -5.37 40.32 -5.82
CA ILE A 393 -4.45 39.28 -5.37
C ILE A 393 -3.56 39.81 -4.25
N HIS A 394 -3.43 39.02 -3.18
CA HIS A 394 -2.72 39.42 -1.98
C HIS A 394 -1.77 38.32 -1.52
N PRO A 395 -0.69 38.64 -0.80
CA PRO A 395 0.18 37.62 -0.22
C PRO A 395 -0.62 36.71 0.72
N ILE A 396 -0.53 35.40 0.49
CA ILE A 396 -1.15 34.39 1.34
C ILE A 396 -0.09 33.45 1.91
N LYS A 397 -0.44 32.70 2.97
CA LYS A 397 0.42 31.67 3.56
C LYS A 397 0.39 30.38 2.71
N HIS A 398 0.84 30.50 1.47
CA HIS A 398 1.00 29.39 0.55
C HIS A 398 2.44 28.84 0.60
N TYR A 399 2.63 27.54 0.42
CA TYR A 399 3.94 26.90 0.60
C TYR A 399 5.02 27.43 -0.34
N TRP A 400 4.68 27.81 -1.57
CA TRP A 400 5.60 28.48 -2.52
C TRP A 400 5.48 30.02 -2.58
N LYS A 401 4.82 30.67 -1.61
CA LYS A 401 4.81 32.14 -1.42
C LYS A 401 4.33 32.95 -2.62
N ILE A 402 3.05 32.80 -2.97
CA ILE A 402 2.39 33.57 -4.05
C ILE A 402 1.44 34.65 -3.52
N ASN A 403 1.15 35.60 -4.40
CA ASN A 403 -0.05 36.41 -4.28
C ASN A 403 -1.21 35.68 -4.98
N ALA A 404 -2.33 35.54 -4.29
CA ALA A 404 -3.48 34.82 -4.81
C ALA A 404 -4.79 35.53 -4.44
N TRP A 405 -5.84 35.15 -5.14
CA TRP A 405 -7.21 35.46 -4.78
C TRP A 405 -7.76 34.37 -3.88
N ILE A 406 -8.56 34.73 -2.88
CA ILE A 406 -9.26 33.78 -2.00
C ILE A 406 -10.75 34.03 -2.12
N ASP A 407 -11.56 32.98 -1.98
CA ASP A 407 -13.01 33.10 -2.07
C ASP A 407 -13.50 33.93 -0.88
N PRO A 408 -14.08 35.12 -1.11
CA PRO A 408 -14.58 35.92 -0.03
C PRO A 408 -15.75 35.22 0.68
N SER A 409 -16.40 34.17 0.14
CA SER A 409 -17.48 33.45 0.83
C SER A 409 -17.00 32.53 1.97
N ASP A 410 -15.71 32.17 2.03
CA ASP A 410 -15.10 31.39 3.12
C ASP A 410 -14.82 32.24 4.39
N LYS A 411 -15.66 33.26 4.68
CA LYS A 411 -15.41 34.36 5.65
C LYS A 411 -15.11 33.92 7.08
N ASP A 412 -15.54 32.73 7.49
CA ASP A 412 -15.50 32.31 8.89
C ASP A 412 -14.10 31.82 9.29
N GLU A 413 -13.46 30.94 8.50
CA GLU A 413 -12.13 30.39 8.83
C GLU A 413 -11.02 31.46 8.79
N TRP A 414 -11.04 32.35 7.80
CA TRP A 414 -10.01 33.39 7.65
C TRP A 414 -10.06 34.48 8.74
N VAL A 415 -11.23 34.68 9.35
CA VAL A 415 -11.43 35.61 10.46
C VAL A 415 -11.13 34.92 11.81
N GLU A 416 -11.51 33.65 11.95
CA GLU A 416 -11.21 32.84 13.15
C GLU A 416 -9.70 32.67 13.38
N GLU A 417 -8.93 32.46 12.30
CA GLU A 417 -7.46 32.40 12.31
C GLU A 417 -6.79 33.78 12.46
N LYS A 418 -7.57 34.85 12.64
CA LYS A 418 -7.12 36.24 12.84
C LYS A 418 -6.23 36.76 11.70
N VAL A 419 -6.34 36.18 10.50
CA VAL A 419 -5.65 36.66 9.30
C VAL A 419 -6.25 38.00 8.86
N PHE A 420 -7.58 38.14 8.95
CA PHE A 420 -8.30 39.39 8.68
C PHE A 420 -9.11 39.88 9.88
N LYS A 421 -9.20 41.22 10.05
CA LYS A 421 -9.79 41.85 11.24
C LYS A 421 -11.32 42.01 11.16
N LYS A 422 -11.90 42.14 9.96
CA LYS A 422 -13.36 42.28 9.75
C LYS A 422 -13.82 41.60 8.46
N LYS A 423 -15.05 41.08 8.47
CA LYS A 423 -15.68 40.42 7.30
C LYS A 423 -15.86 41.37 6.09
N ASP A 424 -16.07 42.65 6.32
CA ASP A 424 -16.23 43.67 5.25
C ASP A 424 -14.92 43.94 4.49
N ASP A 425 -13.77 43.67 5.13
CA ASP A 425 -12.45 43.86 4.49
C ASP A 425 -12.23 42.80 3.40
N LEU A 426 -12.77 41.58 3.56
CA LEU A 426 -12.63 40.51 2.57
C LEU A 426 -13.38 40.82 1.26
N GLU A 427 -14.61 41.33 1.34
CA GLU A 427 -15.38 41.68 0.14
C GLU A 427 -14.74 42.86 -0.61
N ALA A 428 -14.20 43.84 0.10
CA ALA A 428 -13.49 44.95 -0.51
C ALA A 428 -12.19 44.48 -1.21
N LEU A 429 -11.44 43.57 -0.59
CA LEU A 429 -10.14 43.09 -1.07
C LEU A 429 -10.24 42.00 -2.15
N PHE A 430 -11.26 41.14 -2.09
CA PHE A 430 -11.38 39.95 -2.94
C PHE A 430 -12.72 39.87 -3.70
N GLY A 431 -13.69 40.74 -3.43
CA GLY A 431 -14.99 40.72 -4.13
C GLY A 431 -14.83 40.86 -5.64
N LEU A 432 -15.56 40.01 -6.38
CA LEU A 432 -15.59 39.98 -7.84
C LEU A 432 -16.69 40.91 -8.40
N PRO A 433 -16.55 41.40 -9.65
CA PRO A 433 -17.54 42.30 -10.24
C PRO A 433 -18.84 41.58 -10.63
N GLY A 434 -19.97 42.01 -10.06
CA GLY A 434 -21.31 41.57 -10.47
C GLY A 434 -21.55 40.08 -10.24
N GLU A 435 -22.12 39.39 -11.24
CA GLU A 435 -22.36 37.92 -11.23
C GLU A 435 -21.21 37.15 -11.90
N ALA A 436 -19.98 37.65 -11.82
CA ALA A 436 -18.82 36.98 -12.39
C ALA A 436 -18.52 35.66 -11.67
N ASP A 437 -18.17 34.63 -12.44
CA ASP A 437 -17.72 33.34 -11.93
C ASP A 437 -16.19 33.30 -11.97
N THR A 438 -15.54 32.76 -10.93
CA THR A 438 -14.07 32.72 -10.77
C THR A 438 -13.34 32.09 -11.96
N LYS A 439 -14.01 31.22 -12.71
CA LYS A 439 -13.47 30.49 -13.87
C LYS A 439 -13.91 31.13 -15.20
N ASP A 440 -14.57 32.28 -15.19
CA ASP A 440 -14.82 33.09 -16.39
C ASP A 440 -13.46 33.52 -16.98
N GLY A 441 -13.29 33.47 -18.31
CA GLY A 441 -12.01 33.83 -18.93
C GLY A 441 -10.88 32.78 -18.79
N CYS A 442 -11.15 31.60 -18.24
CA CYS A 442 -10.16 30.53 -18.05
C CYS A 442 -10.35 29.36 -19.02
N LEU A 443 -9.25 28.77 -19.48
CA LEU A 443 -9.22 27.45 -20.13
C LEU A 443 -8.70 26.42 -19.12
N TYR A 444 -9.51 25.41 -18.81
CA TYR A 444 -9.08 24.29 -17.97
C TYR A 444 -8.05 23.43 -18.70
N LEU A 445 -6.93 23.15 -18.03
CA LEU A 445 -5.84 22.32 -18.55
C LEU A 445 -5.93 20.87 -18.04
N GLY A 446 -6.29 20.69 -16.77
CA GLY A 446 -6.29 19.39 -16.10
C GLY A 446 -5.97 19.54 -14.61
N PRO A 447 -6.02 18.45 -13.83
CA PRO A 447 -5.51 18.48 -12.47
C PRO A 447 -3.98 18.44 -12.47
N SER A 448 -3.37 19.07 -11.46
CA SER A 448 -1.98 18.87 -11.07
C SER A 448 -1.79 17.48 -10.45
N PHE A 449 -0.54 17.08 -10.20
CA PHE A 449 -0.26 15.87 -9.41
C PHE A 449 -0.96 15.87 -8.05
N GLY A 450 -1.03 17.04 -7.40
CA GLY A 450 -1.75 17.26 -6.14
C GLY A 450 -3.27 17.26 -6.26
N GLN A 451 -3.80 16.99 -7.47
CA GLN A 451 -5.21 17.03 -7.83
C GLN A 451 -5.83 18.44 -7.87
N ASP A 452 -5.02 19.50 -7.71
CA ASP A 452 -5.50 20.88 -7.84
C ASP A 452 -5.80 21.23 -9.30
N GLU A 453 -6.85 21.99 -9.56
CA GLU A 453 -7.27 22.30 -10.93
C GLU A 453 -6.38 23.38 -11.55
N LEU A 454 -5.80 23.10 -12.73
CA LEU A 454 -4.96 24.04 -13.46
C LEU A 454 -5.73 24.73 -14.59
N TYR A 455 -5.51 26.04 -14.73
CA TYR A 455 -6.19 26.91 -15.66
C TYR A 455 -5.21 27.83 -16.40
N LEU A 456 -5.35 27.94 -17.71
CA LEU A 456 -4.73 29.01 -18.50
C LEU A 456 -5.67 30.22 -18.52
N ILE A 457 -5.16 31.40 -18.14
CA ILE A 457 -5.91 32.65 -18.24
C ILE A 457 -5.92 33.12 -19.69
N MET A 458 -7.11 33.25 -20.28
CA MET A 458 -7.28 33.47 -21.72
C MET A 458 -7.43 34.94 -22.12
N ASN A 459 -7.62 35.84 -21.16
CA ASN A 459 -7.77 37.28 -21.39
C ASN A 459 -7.54 38.08 -20.10
N GLY A 460 -7.38 39.41 -20.25
CA GLY A 460 -7.29 40.34 -19.11
C GLY A 460 -5.85 40.60 -18.66
N ALA A 461 -5.68 41.08 -17.43
CA ALA A 461 -4.38 41.52 -16.91
C ALA A 461 -3.36 40.39 -16.71
N PHE A 462 -3.84 39.14 -16.67
CA PHE A 462 -3.04 37.94 -16.41
C PHE A 462 -3.05 36.97 -17.60
N GLU A 463 -3.45 37.45 -18.79
CA GLU A 463 -3.51 36.62 -20.01
C GLU A 463 -2.18 35.89 -20.25
N GLY A 464 -2.28 34.58 -20.50
CA GLY A 464 -1.13 33.72 -20.76
C GLY A 464 -0.51 33.06 -19.53
N GLU A 465 -0.85 33.50 -18.30
CA GLU A 465 -0.40 32.84 -17.07
C GLU A 465 -1.17 31.54 -16.80
N VAL A 466 -0.49 30.57 -16.16
CA VAL A 466 -1.13 29.37 -15.63
C VAL A 466 -1.42 29.56 -14.14
N TRP A 467 -2.67 29.31 -13.76
CA TRP A 467 -3.20 29.47 -12.43
C TRP A 467 -3.71 28.13 -11.88
N VAL A 468 -3.70 28.01 -10.56
CA VAL A 468 -4.15 26.83 -9.82
C VAL A 468 -5.32 27.21 -8.91
N ASP A 469 -6.34 26.36 -8.89
CA ASP A 469 -7.46 26.36 -7.94
C ASP A 469 -7.24 25.17 -7.00
N THR A 470 -6.82 25.46 -5.77
CA THR A 470 -6.44 24.41 -4.82
C THR A 470 -7.67 23.72 -4.23
N LEU A 471 -7.65 22.39 -4.14
CA LEU A 471 -8.82 21.59 -3.72
C LEU A 471 -9.30 21.85 -2.28
N SER A 472 -8.43 22.32 -1.40
CA SER A 472 -8.77 22.54 0.02
C SER A 472 -8.98 24.03 0.27
N SER A 473 -10.14 24.41 0.80
CA SER A 473 -10.44 25.79 1.21
C SER A 473 -9.79 26.12 2.56
N GLY A 474 -9.51 27.41 2.79
CA GLY A 474 -9.08 27.92 4.10
C GLY A 474 -7.59 28.27 4.25
N PRO A 475 -7.23 29.11 5.24
CA PRO A 475 -5.88 29.64 5.45
C PRO A 475 -4.84 28.60 5.87
N GLU A 476 -5.26 27.55 6.58
CA GLU A 476 -4.35 26.55 7.16
C GLU A 476 -3.73 25.64 6.10
N VAL A 477 -4.48 25.42 5.02
CA VAL A 477 -4.11 24.55 3.88
C VAL A 477 -3.72 25.36 2.64
N GLY A 478 -3.84 26.69 2.69
CA GLY A 478 -3.46 27.58 1.59
C GLY A 478 -4.48 27.67 0.46
N GLY A 479 -5.77 27.46 0.76
CA GLY A 479 -6.86 27.47 -0.22
C GLY A 479 -6.93 28.76 -1.02
N CYS A 480 -6.73 28.71 -2.34
CA CYS A 480 -6.69 29.90 -3.19
C CYS A 480 -6.89 29.61 -4.68
N LEU A 481 -7.18 30.69 -5.42
CA LEU A 481 -6.99 30.78 -6.88
C LEU A 481 -5.83 31.75 -7.15
N GLY A 482 -4.72 31.22 -7.63
CA GLY A 482 -3.50 32.03 -7.83
C GLY A 482 -2.60 31.48 -8.92
N ALA A 483 -1.46 32.14 -9.16
CA ALA A 483 -0.48 31.64 -10.11
C ALA A 483 0.01 30.23 -9.70
N ALA A 484 0.04 29.30 -10.65
CA ALA A 484 0.43 27.91 -10.42
C ALA A 484 1.93 27.73 -10.13
N SER A 485 2.72 28.81 -10.16
CA SER A 485 4.13 28.80 -9.82
C SER A 485 4.54 30.10 -9.15
N GLN A 486 5.59 30.04 -8.33
CA GLN A 486 6.16 31.21 -7.66
C GLN A 486 6.60 32.29 -8.65
N GLU A 487 7.14 31.89 -9.79
CA GLU A 487 7.64 32.80 -10.84
C GLU A 487 6.52 33.30 -11.78
N ARG A 488 5.27 32.88 -11.55
CA ARG A 488 4.10 33.24 -12.37
C ARG A 488 4.34 32.94 -13.85
N LEU A 489 4.78 31.71 -14.11
CA LEU A 489 5.11 31.24 -15.45
C LEU A 489 3.92 31.38 -16.40
N THR A 490 4.22 31.83 -17.62
CA THR A 490 3.29 31.75 -18.75
C THR A 490 3.19 30.31 -19.23
N PHE A 491 2.21 30.03 -20.09
CA PHE A 491 1.85 28.70 -20.55
C PHE A 491 3.03 27.83 -20.99
N LEU A 492 3.86 28.25 -21.97
CA LEU A 492 4.95 27.41 -22.48
C LEU A 492 6.04 27.13 -21.42
N PRO A 493 6.57 28.12 -20.68
CA PRO A 493 7.48 27.87 -19.57
C PRO A 493 6.90 26.95 -18.49
N PHE A 494 5.62 27.12 -18.15
CA PHE A 494 4.95 26.28 -17.16
C PHE A 494 4.89 24.82 -17.61
N ILE A 495 4.50 24.57 -18.87
CA ILE A 495 4.48 23.22 -19.44
C ILE A 495 5.88 22.60 -19.44
N ALA A 496 6.91 23.38 -19.81
CA ALA A 496 8.28 22.91 -19.74
C ALA A 496 8.62 22.46 -18.32
N GLU A 497 8.44 23.31 -17.31
CA GLU A 497 8.80 23.01 -15.91
C GLU A 497 7.98 21.84 -15.34
N SER A 498 6.72 21.70 -15.73
CA SER A 498 5.90 20.53 -15.34
C SER A 498 6.48 19.22 -15.88
N LEU A 499 6.94 19.19 -17.14
CA LEU A 499 7.61 18.00 -17.69
C LEU A 499 8.95 17.70 -17.00
N LEU A 500 9.66 18.72 -16.51
CA LEU A 500 10.87 18.51 -15.73
C LEU A 500 10.55 17.89 -14.37
N ALA A 501 9.49 18.37 -13.70
CA ALA A 501 9.02 17.79 -12.45
C ALA A 501 8.64 16.31 -12.62
N ASN A 502 7.93 15.98 -13.71
CA ASN A 502 7.60 14.59 -14.05
C ASN A 502 8.87 13.75 -14.30
N GLN A 503 9.84 14.28 -15.06
CA GLN A 503 11.14 13.60 -15.31
C GLN A 503 11.93 13.31 -14.02
N GLN A 504 11.97 14.26 -13.08
CA GLN A 504 12.72 14.13 -11.82
C GLN A 504 12.00 13.25 -10.80
N GLY A 505 10.68 13.07 -10.97
CA GLY A 505 9.80 12.51 -9.95
C GLY A 505 9.38 13.58 -8.94
N TYR A 506 8.10 13.56 -8.54
CA TYR A 506 7.50 14.61 -7.72
C TYR A 506 8.13 14.82 -6.33
N VAL A 507 8.88 13.83 -5.82
CA VAL A 507 9.61 13.95 -4.54
C VAL A 507 10.83 14.85 -4.66
N ASP A 508 11.50 14.81 -5.81
CA ASP A 508 12.74 15.56 -6.08
C ASP A 508 12.49 16.82 -6.94
N ALA A 509 11.27 16.98 -7.46
CA ALA A 509 10.84 18.13 -8.22
C ALA A 509 10.79 19.41 -7.36
N SER A 510 10.87 20.57 -8.01
CA SER A 510 10.75 21.88 -7.37
C SER A 510 9.43 22.00 -6.60
N ASP A 511 9.49 22.43 -5.34
CA ASP A 511 8.31 22.73 -4.51
C ASP A 511 7.68 24.11 -4.83
N LYS A 512 8.12 24.75 -5.91
CA LYS A 512 7.76 26.13 -6.27
C LYS A 512 6.57 26.27 -7.23
N GLY A 513 5.78 25.22 -7.42
CA GLY A 513 4.58 25.28 -8.24
C GLY A 513 3.73 24.00 -8.20
N ALA A 514 2.51 24.12 -8.71
CA ALA A 514 1.58 23.02 -8.94
C ALA A 514 1.88 22.41 -10.32
N TRP A 515 2.68 21.36 -10.35
CA TRP A 515 3.06 20.71 -11.60
C TRP A 515 2.04 19.66 -12.03
N ILE A 516 1.93 19.51 -13.34
CA ILE A 516 1.08 18.52 -14.00
C ILE A 516 1.50 17.11 -13.64
#